data_AF-A0A1B9NKX9-F1
#
_entry.id   AF-A0A1B9NKX9-F1
#
_cell.length_a   1.000
_cell.length_b   1.000
_cell.length_c   1.000
_cell.angle_alpha   90.00
_cell.angle_beta   90.00
_cell.angle_gamma   90.00
#
_symmetry.space_group_name_H-M   'P 1'
#
loop_
_entity.id
_entity.type
_entity.pdbx_description
1 polymer ?
#
loop_
_entity_poly.entity_id
_entity_poly.type
_entity_poly.pdbx_seq_one_letter_code
_entity_poly.pdbx_strand_id
1 'polypeptide(L)' 'MPKTNCGIIVQLISALEQSQHALLIDCRSLKAKLVSIPRDFSVIIINSNIKRSLINNEYNVRCKLCEVAVKALKVK' A
#
# COMPACT_ATOMS: atom_id res chain seq x y z
N MET A 1 10.75 20.25 -4.27
CA MET A 1 9.44 19.58 -4.08
C MET A 1 9.49 18.81 -2.77
N PRO A 2 8.51 18.94 -1.87
CA PRO A 2 8.50 18.17 -0.63
C PRO A 2 8.34 16.68 -0.97
N LYS A 3 9.21 15.84 -0.41
CA LYS A 3 9.21 14.38 -0.60
C LYS A 3 8.01 13.80 0.15
N THR A 4 7.03 13.25 -0.57
CA THR A 4 5.93 12.49 0.06
C THR A 4 6.46 11.10 0.39
N ASN A 5 6.48 10.72 1.68
CA ASN A 5 6.76 9.33 2.03
C ASN A 5 5.63 8.46 1.48
N CYS A 6 5.97 7.37 0.80
CA CYS A 6 5.01 6.39 0.31
C CYS A 6 5.64 5.00 0.36
N GLY A 7 4.79 3.97 0.50
CA GLY A 7 5.19 2.58 0.36
C GLY A 7 5.39 2.18 -1.11
N ILE A 8 5.76 0.92 -1.32
CA ILE A 8 6.13 0.36 -2.64
C ILE A 8 4.95 -0.22 -3.44
N ILE A 9 3.77 -0.30 -2.84
CA ILE A 9 2.61 -1.06 -3.37
C ILE A 9 2.20 -0.58 -4.77
N VAL A 10 2.10 0.74 -4.97
CA VAL A 10 1.61 1.31 -6.25
C VAL A 10 2.59 0.99 -7.38
N GLN A 11 3.90 1.09 -7.11
CA GLN A 11 4.93 0.79 -8.08
C GLN A 11 4.96 -0.69 -8.43
N LEU A 12 4.83 -1.58 -7.44
CA LEU A 12 4.86 -3.03 -7.69
C LEU A 12 3.62 -3.52 -8.43
N ILE A 13 2.42 -3.04 -8.09
CA ILE A 13 1.21 -3.47 -8.79
C ILE A 13 1.27 -3.02 -10.25
N SER A 14 1.60 -1.75 -10.52
CA SER A 14 1.74 -1.22 -11.88
C SER A 14 2.77 -1.96 -12.74
N ALA A 15 3.76 -2.61 -12.14
CA ALA A 15 4.78 -3.37 -12.86
C ALA A 15 4.44 -4.85 -13.04
N LEU A 16 3.66 -5.45 -12.13
CA LEU A 16 3.50 -6.91 -12.01
C LEU A 16 2.05 -7.39 -12.10
N GLU A 17 1.09 -6.49 -12.33
CA GLU A 17 -0.32 -6.83 -12.44
C GLU A 17 -0.61 -7.84 -13.56
N GLN A 18 -1.62 -8.67 -13.32
CA GLN A 18 -2.16 -9.58 -14.32
C GLN A 18 -3.68 -9.61 -14.22
N SER A 19 -4.35 -9.73 -15.37
CA SER A 19 -5.81 -9.85 -15.42
C SER A 19 -6.32 -10.99 -14.53
N GLN A 20 -7.43 -10.75 -13.81
CA GLN A 20 -8.07 -11.70 -12.89
C GLN A 20 -7.19 -12.18 -11.73
N HIS A 21 -6.15 -11.42 -11.36
CA HIS A 21 -5.29 -11.71 -10.21
C HIS A 21 -5.13 -10.48 -9.31
N ALA A 22 -5.08 -10.74 -8.01
CA ALA A 22 -4.52 -9.82 -7.03
C ALA A 22 -3.02 -10.11 -6.85
N LEU A 23 -2.30 -9.18 -6.21
CA LEU A 23 -0.88 -9.35 -5.89
C LEU A 23 -0.70 -9.44 -4.37
N LEU A 24 -0.18 -10.57 -3.90
CA LEU A 24 0.31 -10.72 -2.54
C LEU A 24 1.76 -10.25 -2.49
N ILE A 25 2.03 -9.19 -1.73
CA ILE A 25 3.34 -8.56 -1.63
C ILE A 25 3.89 -8.74 -0.21
N ASP A 26 5.08 -9.33 -0.10
CA ASP A 26 5.91 -9.20 1.09
C ASP A 26 6.71 -7.90 0.99
N CYS A 27 6.29 -6.88 1.74
CA CYS A 27 6.91 -5.55 1.70
C CYS A 27 8.35 -5.50 2.26
N ARG A 28 8.85 -6.56 2.93
CA ARG A 28 10.23 -6.61 3.42
C ARG A 28 11.18 -7.22 2.39
N SER A 29 10.80 -8.36 1.80
CA SER A 29 11.61 -9.05 0.79
C SER A 29 11.32 -8.60 -0.64
N LEU A 30 10.25 -7.82 -0.84
CA LEU A 30 9.71 -7.39 -2.14
C LEU A 30 9.26 -8.55 -3.03
N LYS A 31 9.17 -9.77 -2.49
CA LYS A 31 8.59 -10.90 -3.21
C LYS A 31 7.11 -10.65 -3.44
N ALA A 32 6.68 -10.87 -4.68
CA ALA A 32 5.31 -10.73 -5.09
C ALA A 32 4.79 -12.05 -5.67
N LYS A 33 3.54 -12.39 -5.37
CA LYS A 33 2.87 -13.59 -5.87
C LYS A 33 1.50 -13.22 -6.40
N LEU A 34 1.19 -13.68 -7.60
CA LEU A 34 -0.16 -13.57 -8.15
C LEU A 34 -1.13 -14.52 -7.43
N VAL A 35 -2.30 -13.99 -7.09
CA VAL A 35 -3.38 -14.71 -6.43
C VAL A 35 -4.62 -14.58 -7.30
N SER A 36 -5.13 -15.70 -7.83
CA SER A 36 -6.31 -15.69 -8.71
C SER A 36 -7.55 -15.20 -7.96
N ILE A 37 -8.31 -14.32 -8.60
CA ILE A 37 -9.62 -13.87 -8.11
C ILE A 37 -10.69 -14.77 -8.74
N PRO A 38 -11.61 -15.37 -7.95
CA PRO A 38 -12.70 -16.18 -8.50
C PRO A 38 -13.56 -15.40 -9.50
N ARG A 39 -14.00 -16.05 -10.57
CA ARG A 39 -14.74 -15.41 -11.67
C ARG A 39 -16.14 -14.94 -11.29
N ASP A 40 -16.71 -15.53 -10.25
CA ASP A 40 -18.00 -15.19 -9.66
C ASP A 40 -17.90 -14.03 -8.64
N PHE A 41 -16.69 -13.51 -8.39
CA PHE A 41 -16.48 -12.36 -7.53
C PHE A 41 -16.44 -11.06 -8.34
N SER A 42 -17.06 -10.03 -7.79
CA SER A 42 -17.00 -8.66 -8.33
C SER A 42 -16.47 -7.72 -7.27
N VAL A 43 -15.59 -6.80 -7.68
CA VAL A 43 -15.08 -5.72 -6.83
C VAL A 43 -15.74 -4.42 -7.27
N ILE A 44 -16.46 -3.77 -6.37
CA ILE A 44 -17.13 -2.50 -6.62
C ILE A 44 -16.36 -1.39 -5.92
N ILE A 45 -15.96 -0.36 -6.67
CA ILE A 45 -15.31 0.83 -6.11
C ILE A 45 -16.38 1.90 -5.88
N ILE A 46 -16.61 2.26 -4.61
CA ILE A 46 -17.52 3.35 -4.22
C ILE A 46 -16.67 4.55 -3.77
N ASN A 47 -16.69 5.62 -4.56
CA ASN A 47 -15.96 6.84 -4.24
C ASN A 47 -16.78 7.74 -3.31
N SER A 48 -16.29 7.97 -2.08
CA SER A 48 -16.90 8.89 -1.11
C SER A 48 -16.94 10.36 -1.56
N ASN A 49 -16.22 10.73 -2.63
CA ASN A 49 -16.02 12.09 -3.13
C ASN A 49 -15.33 13.07 -2.16
N ILE A 50 -14.86 12.61 -1.01
CA ILE A 50 -14.02 13.39 -0.10
C ILE A 50 -12.59 13.44 -0.67
N LYS A 51 -12.12 14.63 -1.03
CA LYS A 51 -10.74 14.81 -1.51
C LYS A 51 -9.74 14.62 -0.36
N ARG A 52 -8.80 13.68 -0.53
CA ARG A 52 -7.68 13.46 0.38
C ARG A 52 -6.38 13.84 -0.31
N SER A 53 -5.57 14.67 0.32
CA SER A 53 -4.23 15.02 -0.15
C SER A 53 -3.18 14.33 0.71
N LEU A 54 -2.21 13.66 0.07
CA LEU A 54 -1.04 13.10 0.75
C LEU A 54 -0.01 14.17 1.15
N ILE A 55 -0.17 15.40 0.64
CA ILE A 55 0.79 16.49 0.83
C ILE A 55 0.67 17.10 2.24
N ASN A 56 -0.47 16.93 2.92
CA ASN A 56 -0.68 17.48 4.27
C ASN A 56 -0.84 16.38 5.35
N ASN A 57 0.28 16.21 6.05
CA ASN A 57 0.41 16.03 7.49
C ASN A 57 0.05 14.66 8.11
N GLU A 58 -1.14 14.08 7.93
CA GLU A 58 -1.51 12.91 8.77
C GLU A 58 -0.84 11.60 8.36
N TYR A 59 -0.66 11.36 7.05
CA TYR A 59 -0.01 10.14 6.57
C TYR A 59 1.43 10.05 7.09
N ASN A 60 2.19 11.14 6.96
CA ASN A 60 3.56 11.22 7.44
C ASN A 60 3.65 11.16 8.97
N VAL A 61 2.67 11.71 9.69
CA VAL A 61 2.58 11.53 11.15
C VAL A 61 2.40 10.05 11.49
N ARG A 62 1.51 9.33 10.81
CA ARG A 62 1.34 7.88 11.00
C ARG A 62 2.61 7.09 10.71
N CYS A 63 3.35 7.43 9.64
CA CYS A 63 4.65 6.82 9.36
C CYS A 63 5.64 7.02 10.51
N LYS A 64 5.79 8.24 11.01
CA LYS A 64 6.67 8.55 12.14
C LYS A 64 6.27 7.81 13.42
N LEU A 65 4.97 7.71 13.70
CA LEU A 65 4.47 6.95 14.85
C LEU A 65 4.84 5.47 14.75
N CYS A 66 4.72 4.86 13.57
CA CYS A 66 5.16 3.48 13.35
C CYS A 66 6.67 3.33 13.52
N GLU A 67 7.48 4.25 13.00
CA GLU A 67 8.94 4.25 13.19
C GLU A 67 9.34 4.30 14.68
N VAL A 68 8.64 5.12 15.47
CA VAL A 68 8.84 5.20 16.92
C VAL A 68 8.45 3.89 17.60
N ALA A 69 7.30 3.31 17.25
CA ALA A 69 6.82 2.05 17.82
C ALA A 69 7.78 0.88 17.52
N VAL A 70 8.26 0.77 16.28
CA VAL A 70 9.24 -0.26 15.88
C VAL A 70 10.53 -0.16 16.69
N LYS A 71 11.03 1.07 16.91
CA LYS A 71 12.20 1.31 17.77
C LYS A 71 11.96 0.90 19.22
N ALA A 72 10.80 1.24 19.78
CA ALA A 72 10.44 0.90 21.16
C ALA A 72 10.31 -0.62 21.37
N LEU A 73 9.73 -1.30 20.39
CA LEU A 73 9.55 -2.76 20.39
C LEU A 73 10.83 -3.53 20.02
N LYS A 74 11.88 -2.84 19.56
CA LYS A 74 13.15 -3.43 19.09
C LYS A 74 12.96 -4.49 17.99
N VAL A 75 11.95 -4.28 17.17
CA VAL A 75 11.67 -5.14 16.00
C VAL A 75 12.13 -4.45 14.72
N LYS A 76 12.20 -5.21 13.63
CA LYS A 76 12.58 -4.71 12.31
C LYS A 76 11.40 -4.79 11.34
#